data_AF-A0A1I3PG82-F1
#
_entry.id   AF-A0A1I3PG82-F1
#
_cell.length_a   1.000
_cell.length_b   1.000
_cell.length_c   1.000
_cell.angle_alpha   90.00
_cell.angle_beta   90.00
_cell.angle_gamma   90.00
#
_symmetry.space_group_name_H-M   'P 1'
#
loop_
_entity.id
_entity.type
_entity.pdbx_description
1 polymer ?
#
loop_
_entity_poly.entity_id
_entity_poly.type
_entity_poly.pdbx_seq_one_letter_code
_entity_poly.pdbx_strand_id
1 'polypeptide(L)'
;MRTSIFILFTFLFFSKVTSQTRRDTLANNIIHFYPDSKESYFELKEEIAKLKLLEGKNNPEILYNNLERMYDFKDFNYFKEILTLLTKEYGFNISYMSGYENYYKSITKGDLAKWFKKMYVKNHSKWLSKNLDKQITIYQLNGLHAKDQATHVALIDVINSLKLNKEQREIAIELDKAYFQENGEILLEIASKIGSLPTGNSFALIQKPYNIVETHNLQVDFSSFLSKIYPYYRQSYLNKDISSIRFRNVDSFKFLEDENQIFGLLKLENIPEYLKQEYSVDSIPLENPEQTEKFKEELGWF
;
A
#
# COMPACT_ATOMS: atom_id res chain seq x y z
N MET A 1 -12.15 14.15 19.30
CA MET A 1 -10.74 14.08 19.73
C MET A 1 -10.05 12.82 19.21
N ARG A 2 -10.62 11.61 19.37
CA ARG A 2 -10.08 10.38 18.75
C ARG A 2 -9.92 10.50 17.22
N THR A 3 -10.89 11.05 16.49
CA THR A 3 -10.84 11.13 15.01
C THR A 3 -9.71 12.01 14.45
N SER A 4 -9.34 13.10 15.15
CA SER A 4 -8.27 14.02 14.70
C SER A 4 -6.86 13.48 14.98
N ILE A 5 -6.74 12.55 15.93
CA ILE A 5 -5.48 11.84 16.25
C ILE A 5 -5.20 10.76 15.19
N PHE A 6 -6.24 10.15 14.63
CA PHE A 6 -6.14 9.06 13.65
C PHE A 6 -5.62 9.45 12.26
N ILE A 7 -5.79 10.70 11.79
CA ILE A 7 -5.29 11.14 10.47
C ILE A 7 -3.79 11.46 10.50
N LEU A 8 -3.27 11.96 11.64
CA LEU A 8 -1.83 12.15 11.86
C LEU A 8 -1.09 10.81 11.98
N PHE A 9 -1.85 9.75 12.32
CA PHE A 9 -1.40 8.40 12.64
C PHE A 9 -0.87 7.62 11.44
N THR A 10 -1.54 7.75 10.29
CA THR A 10 -1.18 7.02 9.08
C THR A 10 0.21 7.39 8.57
N PHE A 11 0.72 8.59 8.87
CA PHE A 11 2.05 9.05 8.45
C PHE A 11 3.20 8.68 9.41
N LEU A 12 2.93 8.40 10.69
CA LEU A 12 3.98 8.32 11.72
C LEU A 12 4.50 6.90 12.00
N PHE A 13 3.77 5.83 11.66
CA PHE A 13 4.25 4.45 11.85
C PHE A 13 5.28 3.98 10.80
N PHE A 14 5.69 4.87 9.88
CA PHE A 14 6.57 4.53 8.75
C PHE A 14 8.08 4.67 9.02
N SER A 15 8.51 5.15 10.18
CA SER A 15 9.93 5.36 10.48
C SER A 15 10.50 4.29 11.42
N LYS A 16 11.45 3.51 10.88
CA LYS A 16 12.29 2.47 11.51
C LYS A 16 11.56 1.17 11.89
N VAL A 17 11.43 0.30 10.88
CA VAL A 17 10.67 -0.95 10.96
C VAL A 17 11.57 -2.13 11.27
N THR A 18 11.17 -2.94 12.24
CA THR A 18 11.77 -4.25 12.48
C THR A 18 11.06 -5.27 11.62
N SER A 19 11.65 -5.43 10.45
CA SER A 19 11.29 -6.38 9.41
C SER A 19 11.67 -7.79 9.82
N GLN A 20 10.84 -8.77 9.46
CA GLN A 20 10.98 -10.16 9.92
C GLN A 20 12.08 -10.94 9.20
N THR A 21 12.27 -10.65 7.91
CA THR A 21 13.28 -11.33 7.09
C THR A 21 14.22 -10.31 6.48
N ARG A 22 15.42 -10.74 6.06
CA ARG A 22 16.36 -9.88 5.29
C ARG A 22 15.68 -9.22 4.08
N ARG A 23 14.77 -9.94 3.41
CA ARG A 23 13.99 -9.44 2.28
C ARG A 23 13.08 -8.31 2.73
N ASP A 24 12.36 -8.49 3.83
CA ASP A 24 11.46 -7.47 4.36
C ASP A 24 12.21 -6.22 4.83
N THR A 25 13.41 -6.39 5.40
CA THR A 25 14.28 -5.27 5.79
C THR A 25 14.64 -4.44 4.59
N LEU A 26 15.10 -5.13 3.55
CA LEU A 26 15.50 -4.47 2.33
C LEU A 26 14.32 -3.78 1.63
N ALA A 27 13.18 -4.44 1.52
CA ALA A 27 11.98 -3.85 0.95
C ALA A 27 11.53 -2.60 1.72
N ASN A 28 11.54 -2.66 3.05
CA ASN A 28 11.19 -1.53 3.89
C ASN A 28 12.18 -0.36 3.75
N ASN A 29 13.49 -0.65 3.74
CA ASN A 29 14.52 0.36 3.56
C ASN A 29 14.32 1.09 2.23
N ILE A 30 14.15 0.35 1.13
CA ILE A 30 13.92 0.94 -0.21
C ILE A 30 12.69 1.86 -0.24
N ILE A 31 11.58 1.48 0.43
CA ILE A 31 10.35 2.27 0.44
C ILE A 31 10.56 3.61 1.16
N HIS A 32 11.25 3.59 2.30
CA HIS A 32 11.43 4.75 3.17
C HIS A 32 12.72 5.53 2.93
N PHE A 33 13.57 5.07 2.00
CA PHE A 33 14.82 5.73 1.66
C PHE A 33 14.59 6.85 0.65
N TYR A 34 15.04 8.05 1.00
CA TYR A 34 15.01 9.23 0.13
C TYR A 34 16.45 9.67 -0.14
N PRO A 35 17.01 9.35 -1.32
CA PRO A 35 18.37 9.74 -1.64
C PRO A 35 18.48 11.27 -1.77
N ASP A 36 19.48 11.82 -1.10
CA ASP A 36 19.86 13.23 -1.08
C ASP A 36 21.12 13.53 -1.89
N SER A 37 21.80 12.48 -2.37
CA SER A 37 23.07 12.54 -3.08
C SER A 37 23.12 11.45 -4.15
N LYS A 38 24.07 11.58 -5.09
CA LYS A 38 24.21 10.63 -6.20
C LYS A 38 24.67 9.28 -5.68
N GLU A 39 25.52 9.30 -4.67
CA GLU A 39 26.02 8.14 -3.93
C GLU A 39 24.86 7.38 -3.28
N SER A 40 24.01 8.06 -2.51
CA SER A 40 22.83 7.44 -1.90
C SER A 40 21.83 6.92 -2.95
N TYR A 41 21.66 7.59 -4.09
CA TYR A 41 20.87 7.06 -5.21
C TYR A 41 21.45 5.75 -5.79
N PHE A 42 22.77 5.63 -5.91
CA PHE A 42 23.38 4.38 -6.38
C PHE A 42 23.21 3.25 -5.38
N GLU A 43 23.29 3.52 -4.07
CA GLU A 43 22.99 2.55 -3.02
C GLU A 43 21.55 2.03 -3.15
N LEU A 44 20.57 2.94 -3.29
CA LEU A 44 19.17 2.57 -3.54
C LEU A 44 19.01 1.65 -4.76
N LYS A 45 19.70 1.96 -5.85
CA LYS A 45 19.66 1.14 -7.07
C LYS A 45 20.23 -0.26 -6.84
N GLU A 46 21.33 -0.38 -6.09
CA GLU A 46 21.87 -1.67 -5.68
C GLU A 46 20.93 -2.43 -4.76
N GLU A 47 20.27 -1.75 -3.82
CA GLU A 47 19.28 -2.37 -2.94
C GLU A 47 18.09 -2.93 -3.71
N ILE A 48 17.57 -2.20 -4.69
CA ILE A 48 16.52 -2.68 -5.60
C ILE A 48 16.99 -3.94 -6.35
N ALA A 49 18.23 -3.96 -6.84
CA ALA A 49 18.79 -5.14 -7.50
C ALA A 49 18.97 -6.34 -6.54
N LYS A 50 19.44 -6.10 -5.31
CA LYS A 50 19.54 -7.11 -4.24
C LYS A 50 18.16 -7.67 -3.88
N LEU A 51 17.13 -6.83 -3.82
CA LEU A 51 15.77 -7.27 -3.52
C LEU A 51 15.24 -8.19 -4.60
N LYS A 52 15.43 -7.84 -5.88
CA LYS A 52 15.07 -8.69 -7.01
C LYS A 52 15.67 -10.09 -6.90
N LEU A 53 16.93 -10.20 -6.46
CA LEU A 53 17.59 -11.50 -6.26
C LEU A 53 16.94 -12.31 -5.13
N LEU A 54 16.61 -11.66 -4.00
CA LEU A 54 15.95 -12.31 -2.87
C LEU A 54 14.51 -12.75 -3.22
N GLU A 55 13.82 -11.97 -4.05
CA GLU A 55 12.46 -12.27 -4.48
C GLU A 55 12.41 -13.25 -5.66
N GLY A 56 13.48 -13.36 -6.45
CA GLY A 56 13.54 -14.15 -7.68
C GLY A 56 12.77 -13.51 -8.85
N LYS A 57 12.25 -12.29 -8.66
CA LYS A 57 11.45 -11.54 -9.63
C LYS A 57 11.54 -10.04 -9.35
N ASN A 58 11.07 -9.23 -10.30
CA ASN A 58 10.97 -7.79 -10.06
C ASN A 58 9.79 -7.50 -9.10
N ASN A 59 9.89 -6.41 -8.34
CA ASN A 59 8.81 -5.89 -7.52
C ASN A 59 8.20 -4.65 -8.20
N PRO A 60 7.04 -4.76 -8.89
CA PRO A 60 6.49 -3.69 -9.71
C PRO A 60 6.16 -2.42 -8.91
N GLU A 61 5.64 -2.58 -7.70
CA GLU A 61 5.29 -1.49 -6.79
C GLU A 61 6.53 -0.71 -6.37
N ILE A 62 7.60 -1.40 -5.97
CA ILE A 62 8.87 -0.75 -5.64
C ILE A 62 9.46 -0.04 -6.86
N LEU A 63 9.44 -0.67 -8.03
CA LEU A 63 9.95 -0.05 -9.25
C LEU A 63 9.16 1.19 -9.64
N TYR A 64 7.83 1.13 -9.59
CA TYR A 64 6.94 2.25 -9.86
C TYR A 64 7.17 3.41 -8.89
N ASN A 65 7.21 3.12 -7.58
CA ASN A 65 7.44 4.13 -6.53
C ASN A 65 8.82 4.79 -6.61
N ASN A 66 9.78 4.22 -7.35
CA ASN A 66 11.12 4.75 -7.53
C ASN A 66 11.35 5.45 -8.88
N LEU A 67 10.35 5.51 -9.77
CA LEU A 67 10.49 6.18 -11.07
C LEU A 67 10.87 7.67 -10.95
N GLU A 68 10.31 8.38 -9.97
CA GLU A 68 10.67 9.78 -9.72
C GLU A 68 12.14 9.93 -9.36
N ARG A 69 12.64 9.11 -8.43
CA ARG A 69 14.05 9.12 -8.01
C ARG A 69 14.98 8.85 -9.19
N MET A 70 14.67 7.85 -10.03
CA MET A 70 15.46 7.56 -11.24
C MET A 70 15.52 8.77 -12.18
N TYR A 71 14.41 9.50 -12.32
CA TYR A 71 14.32 10.67 -13.16
C TYR A 71 15.04 11.89 -12.58
N ASP A 72 14.86 12.18 -11.29
CA ASP A 72 15.44 13.33 -10.60
C ASP A 72 16.98 13.27 -10.59
N PHE A 73 17.53 12.06 -10.45
CA PHE A 73 18.98 11.80 -10.55
C PHE A 73 19.49 11.65 -11.99
N LYS A 74 18.64 11.89 -13.00
CA LYS A 74 18.98 11.86 -14.44
C LYS A 74 19.51 10.51 -14.93
N ASP A 75 19.19 9.40 -14.27
CA ASP A 75 19.52 8.04 -14.73
C ASP A 75 18.50 7.59 -15.78
N PHE A 76 18.49 8.30 -16.92
CA PHE A 76 17.48 8.10 -17.96
C PHE A 76 17.53 6.71 -18.60
N ASN A 77 18.68 6.04 -18.58
CA ASN A 77 18.77 4.68 -19.12
C ASN A 77 17.99 3.72 -18.23
N TYR A 78 18.21 3.77 -16.91
CA TYR A 78 17.49 2.91 -15.98
C TYR A 78 16.01 3.29 -15.89
N PHE A 79 15.68 4.58 -15.84
CA PHE A 79 14.30 5.06 -15.92
C PHE A 79 13.55 4.50 -17.15
N LYS A 80 14.18 4.57 -18.33
CA LYS A 80 13.57 4.05 -19.57
C LYS A 80 13.40 2.54 -19.55
N GLU A 81 14.38 1.81 -19.03
CA GLU A 81 14.31 0.36 -18.85
C GLU A 81 13.14 -0.04 -17.95
N ILE A 82 13.06 0.56 -16.76
CA ILE A 82 12.04 0.26 -15.77
C ILE A 82 10.64 0.65 -16.27
N LEU A 83 10.47 1.86 -16.83
CA LEU A 83 9.18 2.27 -17.35
C LEU A 83 8.72 1.39 -18.54
N THR A 84 9.66 0.90 -19.35
CA THR A 84 9.37 -0.07 -20.41
C THR A 84 8.88 -1.39 -19.82
N LEU A 85 9.57 -1.91 -18.80
CA LEU A 85 9.20 -3.13 -18.09
C LEU A 85 7.79 -3.00 -17.48
N LEU A 86 7.53 -1.92 -16.75
CA LEU A 86 6.23 -1.63 -16.12
C LEU A 86 5.10 -1.56 -17.16
N THR A 87 5.34 -0.96 -18.31
CA THR A 87 4.33 -0.87 -19.39
C THR A 87 4.10 -2.23 -20.07
N LYS A 88 5.17 -2.99 -20.30
CA LYS A 88 5.13 -4.23 -21.10
C LYS A 88 4.59 -5.42 -20.31
N GLU A 89 4.99 -5.56 -19.06
CA GLU A 89 4.70 -6.75 -18.25
C GLU A 89 3.56 -6.48 -17.24
N TYR A 90 3.49 -5.26 -16.70
CA TYR A 90 2.60 -4.95 -15.57
C TYR A 90 1.47 -3.97 -15.92
N GLY A 91 1.40 -3.48 -17.16
CA GLY A 91 0.29 -2.66 -17.61
C GLY A 91 0.27 -1.23 -17.08
N PHE A 92 1.44 -0.62 -16.83
CA PHE A 92 1.52 0.82 -16.57
C PHE A 92 0.71 1.59 -17.61
N ASN A 93 -0.22 2.41 -17.14
CA ASN A 93 -1.17 3.17 -17.92
C ASN A 93 -1.11 4.66 -17.56
N ILE A 94 -0.88 5.48 -18.58
CA ILE A 94 -0.77 6.94 -18.42
C ILE A 94 -2.06 7.57 -17.88
N SER A 95 -3.23 6.96 -18.08
CA SER A 95 -4.52 7.50 -17.58
C SER A 95 -4.64 7.48 -16.07
N TYR A 96 -3.83 6.67 -15.36
CA TYR A 96 -3.82 6.59 -13.90
C TYR A 96 -2.75 7.46 -13.24
N MET A 97 -1.89 8.12 -14.03
CA MET A 97 -0.96 9.11 -13.49
C MET A 97 -1.71 10.30 -12.89
N SER A 98 -1.13 10.92 -11.87
CA SER A 98 -1.65 12.14 -11.26
C SER A 98 -1.42 13.38 -12.15
N GLY A 99 -0.39 13.34 -12.99
CA GLY A 99 0.06 14.49 -13.79
C GLY A 99 1.01 15.42 -13.03
N TYR A 100 1.21 15.17 -11.73
CA TYR A 100 2.15 15.89 -10.88
C TYR A 100 3.52 15.22 -10.79
N GLU A 101 3.68 14.03 -11.37
CA GLU A 101 4.97 13.35 -11.36
C GLU A 101 6.04 14.20 -12.03
N ASN A 102 7.24 14.29 -11.44
CA ASN A 102 8.32 15.16 -11.95
C ASN A 102 8.68 14.86 -13.42
N TYR A 103 8.50 13.61 -13.85
CA TYR A 103 8.78 13.17 -15.21
C TYR A 103 7.58 13.28 -16.18
N TYR A 104 6.37 13.59 -15.71
CA TYR A 104 5.15 13.55 -16.53
C TYR A 104 5.24 14.43 -17.78
N LYS A 105 5.65 15.70 -17.63
CA LYS A 105 5.82 16.62 -18.76
C LYS A 105 6.88 16.13 -19.74
N SER A 106 7.98 15.56 -19.23
CA SER A 106 9.09 15.07 -20.04
C SER A 106 8.70 13.90 -20.93
N ILE A 107 7.87 12.96 -20.43
CA ILE A 107 7.40 11.81 -21.21
C ILE A 107 6.19 12.12 -22.11
N THR A 108 5.45 13.20 -21.86
CA THR A 108 4.27 13.55 -22.67
C THR A 108 4.54 14.58 -23.76
N LYS A 109 5.33 15.60 -23.45
CA LYS A 109 5.59 16.76 -24.33
C LYS A 109 7.07 17.16 -24.43
N GLY A 110 7.92 16.76 -23.48
CA GLY A 110 9.34 17.12 -23.45
C GLY A 110 10.28 16.11 -24.13
N ASP A 111 11.53 16.11 -23.70
CA ASP A 111 12.65 15.42 -24.38
C ASP A 111 12.50 13.90 -24.46
N LEU A 112 11.77 13.30 -23.51
CA LEU A 112 11.51 11.86 -23.49
C LEU A 112 10.27 11.48 -24.31
N ALA A 113 9.47 12.43 -24.77
CA ALA A 113 8.15 12.16 -25.31
C ALA A 113 8.16 11.32 -26.59
N LYS A 114 9.11 11.57 -27.51
CA LYS A 114 9.24 10.79 -28.74
C LYS A 114 9.52 9.31 -28.45
N TRP A 115 10.43 9.05 -27.51
CA TRP A 115 10.75 7.70 -27.07
C TRP A 115 9.56 7.07 -26.35
N PHE A 116 8.99 7.77 -25.36
CA PHE A 116 7.92 7.24 -24.51
C PHE A 116 6.70 6.89 -25.33
N LYS A 117 6.21 7.77 -26.22
CA LYS A 117 5.03 7.50 -27.06
C LYS A 117 5.20 6.24 -27.91
N LYS A 118 6.38 6.07 -28.53
CA LYS A 118 6.70 4.89 -29.34
C LYS A 118 6.75 3.62 -28.49
N MET A 119 7.44 3.68 -27.34
CA MET A 119 7.54 2.57 -26.39
C MET A 119 6.16 2.19 -25.85
N TYR A 120 5.39 3.18 -25.39
CA TYR A 120 4.09 3.02 -24.76
C TYR A 120 3.07 2.41 -25.71
N VAL A 121 2.86 2.99 -26.90
CA VAL A 121 1.90 2.44 -27.87
C VAL A 121 2.26 1.00 -28.25
N LYS A 122 3.54 0.70 -28.44
CA LYS A 122 3.98 -0.66 -28.79
C LYS A 122 3.74 -1.66 -27.65
N ASN A 123 4.09 -1.31 -26.42
CA ASN A 123 4.09 -2.24 -25.29
C ASN A 123 2.72 -2.31 -24.61
N HIS A 124 2.08 -1.18 -24.35
CA HIS A 124 0.76 -1.12 -23.73
C HIS A 124 -0.29 -1.83 -24.59
N SER A 125 -0.27 -1.64 -25.93
CA SER A 125 -1.24 -2.32 -26.81
C SER A 125 -1.09 -3.85 -26.75
N LYS A 126 0.14 -4.36 -26.65
CA LYS A 126 0.41 -5.80 -26.51
C LYS A 126 0.00 -6.34 -25.15
N TRP A 127 0.19 -5.56 -24.09
CA TRP A 127 -0.23 -5.93 -22.76
C TRP A 127 -1.77 -5.93 -22.67
N LEU A 128 -2.41 -4.88 -23.19
CA LEU A 128 -3.87 -4.73 -23.24
C LEU A 128 -4.54 -5.85 -24.03
N SER A 129 -4.00 -6.25 -25.18
CA SER A 129 -4.59 -7.33 -25.97
C SER A 129 -4.63 -8.67 -25.26
N LYS A 130 -3.81 -8.86 -24.22
CA LYS A 130 -3.78 -10.07 -23.37
C LYS A 130 -4.55 -9.92 -22.04
N ASN A 131 -4.93 -8.70 -21.69
CA ASN A 131 -5.50 -8.36 -20.37
C ASN A 131 -6.74 -7.47 -20.50
N LEU A 132 -7.47 -7.58 -21.61
CA LEU A 132 -8.66 -6.76 -21.88
C LEU A 132 -9.77 -7.04 -20.87
N ASP A 133 -9.91 -8.31 -20.49
CA ASP A 133 -10.81 -8.81 -19.44
C ASP A 133 -10.55 -8.15 -18.07
N LYS A 134 -9.30 -7.81 -17.77
CA LYS A 134 -8.91 -7.18 -16.51
C LYS A 134 -9.24 -5.69 -16.41
N GLN A 135 -9.56 -5.00 -17.52
CA GLN A 135 -9.59 -3.53 -17.54
C GLN A 135 -10.65 -2.93 -16.61
N ILE A 136 -11.82 -3.57 -16.49
CA ILE A 136 -12.87 -3.14 -15.56
C ILE A 136 -12.36 -3.21 -14.12
N THR A 137 -11.75 -4.34 -13.75
CA THR A 137 -11.19 -4.56 -12.41
C THR A 137 -10.03 -3.60 -12.11
N ILE A 138 -9.15 -3.34 -13.08
CA ILE A 138 -8.06 -2.36 -12.93
C ILE A 138 -8.62 -0.96 -12.71
N TYR A 139 -9.66 -0.58 -13.45
CA TYR A 139 -10.34 0.69 -13.27
C TYR A 139 -10.99 0.79 -11.88
N GLN A 140 -11.67 -0.27 -11.42
CA GLN A 140 -12.24 -0.33 -10.08
C GLN A 140 -11.16 -0.13 -9.00
N LEU A 141 -10.08 -0.91 -9.04
CA LEU A 141 -8.99 -0.83 -8.05
C LEU A 141 -8.30 0.54 -8.02
N ASN A 142 -7.97 1.12 -9.18
CA ASN A 142 -7.37 2.47 -9.23
C ASN A 142 -8.37 3.57 -8.82
N GLY A 143 -9.67 3.29 -8.87
CA GLY A 143 -10.74 4.19 -8.44
C GLY A 143 -11.03 4.12 -6.94
N LEU A 144 -10.73 2.99 -6.27
CA LEU A 144 -11.03 2.78 -4.86
C LEU A 144 -10.46 3.88 -3.98
N HIS A 145 -9.16 4.19 -4.09
CA HIS A 145 -8.52 5.21 -3.25
C HIS A 145 -9.22 6.58 -3.32
N ALA A 146 -9.53 7.05 -4.53
CA ALA A 146 -10.12 8.37 -4.72
C ALA A 146 -11.57 8.42 -4.22
N LYS A 147 -12.34 7.36 -4.50
CA LYS A 147 -13.72 7.21 -4.00
C LYS A 147 -13.76 7.14 -2.48
N ASP A 148 -12.87 6.38 -1.91
CA ASP A 148 -12.77 6.16 -0.46
C ASP A 148 -12.44 7.46 0.28
N GLN A 149 -11.40 8.18 -0.15
CA GLN A 149 -11.03 9.45 0.46
C GLN A 149 -12.05 10.57 0.24
N ALA A 150 -12.60 10.72 -0.98
CA ALA A 150 -13.52 11.81 -1.27
C ALA A 150 -14.81 11.71 -0.43
N THR A 151 -15.35 10.50 -0.30
CA THR A 151 -16.55 10.26 0.51
C THR A 151 -16.26 10.45 1.99
N HIS A 152 -15.13 9.94 2.50
CA HIS A 152 -14.76 10.12 3.89
C HIS A 152 -14.59 11.60 4.27
N VAL A 153 -13.91 12.40 3.44
CA VAL A 153 -13.76 13.84 3.67
C VAL A 153 -15.12 14.54 3.71
N ALA A 154 -16.00 14.25 2.75
CA ALA A 154 -17.34 14.82 2.72
C ALA A 154 -18.16 14.43 3.96
N LEU A 155 -18.06 13.18 4.42
CA LEU A 155 -18.78 12.71 5.60
C LEU A 155 -18.21 13.28 6.91
N ILE A 156 -16.88 13.45 7.02
CA ILE A 156 -16.26 14.14 8.14
C ILE A 156 -16.78 15.57 8.27
N ASP A 157 -16.90 16.31 7.15
CA ASP A 157 -17.44 17.68 7.15
C ASP A 157 -18.89 17.70 7.65
N VAL A 158 -19.69 16.70 7.27
CA VAL A 158 -21.06 16.51 7.74
C VAL A 158 -21.10 16.19 9.23
N ILE A 159 -20.31 15.21 9.69
CA ILE A 159 -20.25 14.76 11.10
C ILE A 159 -19.80 15.89 12.03
N ASN A 160 -18.85 16.71 11.58
CA ASN A 160 -18.33 17.85 12.34
C ASN A 160 -19.24 19.09 12.29
N SER A 161 -20.29 19.07 11.48
CA SER A 161 -21.24 20.18 11.41
C SER A 161 -21.96 20.40 12.74
N LEU A 162 -21.91 21.64 13.24
CA LEU A 162 -22.64 22.07 14.43
C LEU A 162 -24.17 21.99 14.26
N LYS A 163 -24.66 21.81 13.03
CA LYS A 163 -26.09 21.79 12.70
C LYS A 163 -26.76 20.43 12.90
N LEU A 164 -26.00 19.35 13.04
CA LEU A 164 -26.57 18.01 13.24
C LEU A 164 -26.85 17.74 14.72
N ASN A 165 -28.04 17.22 14.99
CA ASN A 165 -28.36 16.64 16.30
C ASN A 165 -27.64 15.28 16.49
N LYS A 166 -27.72 14.71 17.69
CA LYS A 166 -27.01 13.47 18.03
C LYS A 166 -27.39 12.29 17.13
N GLU A 167 -28.69 12.05 16.94
CA GLU A 167 -29.20 10.94 16.13
C GLU A 167 -28.76 11.06 14.66
N GLN A 168 -28.79 12.27 14.11
CA GLN A 168 -28.31 12.54 12.75
C GLN A 168 -26.81 12.30 12.59
N ARG A 169 -26.00 12.58 13.62
CA ARG A 169 -24.56 12.27 13.62
C ARG A 169 -24.31 10.78 13.68
N GLU A 170 -25.08 10.04 14.48
CA GLU A 170 -24.99 8.59 14.55
C GLU A 170 -25.34 7.95 13.18
N ILE A 171 -26.39 8.43 12.51
CA ILE A 171 -26.73 8.00 11.15
C ILE A 171 -25.58 8.29 10.17
N ALA A 172 -24.98 9.49 10.22
CA ALA A 172 -23.87 9.83 9.34
C ALA A 172 -22.63 8.93 9.56
N ILE A 173 -22.34 8.56 10.81
CA ILE A 173 -21.26 7.62 11.14
C ILE A 173 -21.56 6.23 10.59
N GLU A 174 -22.78 5.73 10.74
CA GLU A 174 -23.15 4.41 10.21
C GLU A 174 -23.14 4.37 8.68
N LEU A 175 -23.48 5.48 8.00
CA LEU A 175 -23.34 5.60 6.55
C LEU A 175 -21.86 5.57 6.10
N ASP A 176 -20.95 6.23 6.84
CA ASP A 176 -19.51 6.19 6.57
C ASP A 176 -18.96 4.77 6.69
N LYS A 177 -19.36 4.06 7.76
CA LYS A 177 -19.00 2.64 7.98
C LYS A 177 -19.50 1.74 6.87
N ALA A 178 -20.78 1.85 6.50
CA ALA A 178 -21.38 1.03 5.45
C ALA A 178 -20.68 1.24 4.10
N TYR A 179 -20.29 2.48 3.79
CA TYR A 179 -19.56 2.81 2.58
C TYR A 179 -18.15 2.18 2.56
N PHE A 180 -17.42 2.23 3.69
CA PHE A 180 -16.11 1.57 3.77
C PHE A 180 -16.22 0.06 3.59
N GLN A 181 -17.24 -0.55 4.18
CA GLN A 181 -17.51 -1.98 4.01
C GLN A 181 -17.79 -2.34 2.55
N GLU A 182 -18.57 -1.53 1.81
CA GLU A 182 -18.81 -1.73 0.38
C GLU A 182 -17.49 -1.70 -0.44
N ASN A 183 -16.61 -0.73 -0.17
CA ASN A 183 -15.29 -0.69 -0.81
C ASN A 183 -14.42 -1.89 -0.44
N GLY A 184 -14.49 -2.34 0.83
CA GLY A 184 -13.80 -3.52 1.32
C GLY A 184 -14.28 -4.79 0.63
N GLU A 185 -15.58 -4.93 0.38
CA GLU A 185 -16.18 -6.05 -0.35
C GLU A 185 -15.70 -6.12 -1.80
N ILE A 186 -15.59 -4.98 -2.49
CA ILE A 186 -15.02 -4.94 -3.85
C ILE A 186 -13.58 -5.49 -3.85
N LEU A 187 -12.74 -5.05 -2.89
CA LEU A 187 -11.38 -5.55 -2.76
C LEU A 187 -11.36 -7.06 -2.47
N LEU A 188 -12.21 -7.53 -1.55
CA LEU A 188 -12.30 -8.94 -1.18
C LEU A 188 -12.78 -9.82 -2.34
N GLU A 189 -13.76 -9.37 -3.12
CA GLU A 189 -14.26 -10.08 -4.30
C GLU A 189 -13.13 -10.24 -5.34
N ILE A 190 -12.37 -9.17 -5.60
CA ILE A 190 -11.26 -9.18 -6.54
C ILE A 190 -10.13 -10.09 -6.03
N ALA A 191 -9.75 -9.96 -4.76
CA ALA A 191 -8.72 -10.79 -4.14
C ALA A 191 -9.12 -12.27 -4.15
N SER A 192 -10.39 -12.58 -3.92
CA SER A 192 -10.94 -13.93 -4.00
C SER A 192 -10.80 -14.54 -5.39
N LYS A 193 -11.13 -13.78 -6.44
CA LYS A 193 -10.98 -14.24 -7.84
C LYS A 193 -9.53 -14.51 -8.22
N ILE A 194 -8.59 -13.75 -7.66
CA ILE A 194 -7.15 -13.89 -7.94
C ILE A 194 -6.51 -14.98 -7.06
N GLY A 195 -7.05 -15.21 -5.85
CA GLY A 195 -6.44 -16.05 -4.82
C GLY A 195 -5.33 -15.35 -4.03
N SER A 196 -5.14 -14.04 -4.23
CA SER A 196 -4.16 -13.20 -3.54
C SER A 196 -4.59 -11.74 -3.62
N LEU A 197 -3.89 -10.84 -2.92
CA LEU A 197 -4.09 -9.40 -3.14
C LEU A 197 -3.75 -9.00 -4.58
N PRO A 198 -4.48 -8.05 -5.19
CA PRO A 198 -4.21 -7.57 -6.53
C PRO A 198 -2.96 -6.67 -6.58
N THR A 199 -1.81 -7.28 -6.84
CA THR A 199 -0.51 -6.64 -7.02
C THR A 199 -0.04 -6.73 -8.48
N GLY A 200 1.03 -6.02 -8.83
CA GLY A 200 1.65 -6.08 -10.15
C GLY A 200 2.04 -7.50 -10.56
N ASN A 201 2.55 -8.30 -9.62
CA ASN A 201 2.99 -9.67 -9.89
C ASN A 201 1.85 -10.69 -9.98
N SER A 202 0.75 -10.47 -9.25
CA SER A 202 -0.40 -11.40 -9.23
C SER A 202 -1.49 -11.03 -10.24
N PHE A 203 -1.57 -9.75 -10.63
CA PHE A 203 -2.68 -9.23 -11.41
C PHE A 203 -2.28 -8.21 -12.47
N ALA A 204 -1.95 -6.98 -12.04
CA ALA A 204 -1.59 -5.81 -12.84
C ALA A 204 -1.09 -4.69 -11.91
N LEU A 205 -0.30 -3.75 -12.43
CA LEU A 205 0.17 -2.59 -11.66
C LEU A 205 -1.02 -1.70 -11.29
N ILE A 206 -1.25 -1.56 -9.98
CA ILE A 206 -2.23 -0.62 -9.45
C ILE A 206 -1.51 0.68 -9.09
N GLN A 207 -1.56 1.68 -9.98
CA GLN A 207 -0.84 2.94 -9.84
C GLN A 207 -1.39 3.86 -8.76
N LYS A 208 -2.67 3.67 -8.40
CA LYS A 208 -3.32 4.34 -7.27
C LYS A 208 -3.62 3.29 -6.19
N PRO A 209 -2.71 3.09 -5.21
CA PRO A 209 -2.82 2.00 -4.26
C PRO A 209 -4.10 2.10 -3.42
N TYR A 210 -4.77 0.96 -3.22
CA TYR A 210 -6.01 0.84 -2.45
C TYR A 210 -5.78 0.70 -0.94
N ASN A 211 -4.57 0.95 -0.45
CA ASN A 211 -4.17 0.76 0.96
C ASN A 211 -5.10 1.46 1.96
N ILE A 212 -5.71 2.57 1.55
CA ILE A 212 -6.66 3.32 2.37
C ILE A 212 -7.94 2.53 2.65
N VAL A 213 -8.40 1.69 1.71
CA VAL A 213 -9.56 0.82 1.89
C VAL A 213 -9.30 -0.22 2.98
N GLU A 214 -8.11 -0.83 2.97
CA GLU A 214 -7.68 -1.76 4.02
C GLU A 214 -7.65 -1.05 5.39
N THR A 215 -7.10 0.16 5.44
CA THR A 215 -7.04 0.99 6.65
C THR A 215 -8.44 1.27 7.23
N HIS A 216 -9.36 1.82 6.44
CA HIS A 216 -10.68 2.19 6.95
C HIS A 216 -11.52 0.97 7.35
N ASN A 217 -11.41 -0.15 6.62
CA ASN A 217 -12.10 -1.37 7.02
C ASN A 217 -11.56 -1.96 8.33
N LEU A 218 -10.24 -1.92 8.54
CA LEU A 218 -9.64 -2.32 9.83
C LEU A 218 -10.04 -1.37 10.98
N GLN A 219 -10.39 -0.11 10.71
CA GLN A 219 -10.88 0.82 11.73
C GLN A 219 -12.37 0.61 12.07
N VAL A 220 -13.17 0.16 11.12
CA VAL A 220 -14.63 0.03 11.28
C VAL A 220 -15.04 -1.33 11.82
N ASP A 221 -14.44 -2.41 11.31
CA ASP A 221 -14.79 -3.78 11.65
C ASP A 221 -13.55 -4.68 11.55
N PHE A 222 -12.64 -4.48 12.52
CA PHE A 222 -11.31 -5.07 12.52
C PHE A 222 -11.36 -6.60 12.40
N SER A 223 -12.06 -7.28 13.31
CA SER A 223 -12.04 -8.75 13.37
C SER A 223 -12.67 -9.40 12.14
N SER A 224 -13.82 -8.90 11.70
CA SER A 224 -14.52 -9.42 10.51
C SER A 224 -13.70 -9.20 9.26
N PHE A 225 -13.20 -7.98 9.04
CA PHE A 225 -12.39 -7.67 7.85
C PHE A 225 -11.08 -8.44 7.85
N LEU A 226 -10.37 -8.49 8.97
CA LEU A 226 -9.12 -9.24 9.10
C LEU A 226 -9.33 -10.72 8.78
N SER A 227 -10.39 -11.34 9.31
CA SER A 227 -10.69 -12.76 9.04
C SER A 227 -10.90 -13.04 7.55
N LYS A 228 -11.50 -12.10 6.81
CA LYS A 228 -11.79 -12.22 5.37
C LYS A 228 -10.56 -11.92 4.51
N ILE A 229 -9.74 -10.93 4.87
CA ILE A 229 -8.60 -10.49 4.06
C ILE A 229 -7.32 -11.29 4.34
N TYR A 230 -7.17 -11.84 5.55
CA TYR A 230 -5.95 -12.53 5.99
C TYR A 230 -5.49 -13.65 5.05
N PRO A 231 -6.36 -14.54 4.52
CA PRO A 231 -5.94 -15.57 3.57
C PRO A 231 -5.21 -15.00 2.35
N TYR A 232 -5.63 -13.83 1.87
CA TYR A 232 -5.03 -13.15 0.72
C TYR A 232 -3.73 -12.43 1.09
N TYR A 233 -3.65 -11.83 2.29
CA TYR A 233 -2.39 -11.29 2.82
C TYR A 233 -1.32 -12.38 2.90
N ARG A 234 -1.68 -13.49 3.53
CA ARG A 234 -0.81 -14.67 3.68
C ARG A 234 -0.32 -15.16 2.32
N GLN A 235 -1.21 -15.41 1.37
CA GLN A 235 -0.81 -15.92 0.05
C GLN A 235 0.08 -14.91 -0.70
N SER A 236 -0.24 -13.63 -0.68
CA SER A 236 0.60 -12.59 -1.28
C SER A 236 1.97 -12.47 -0.62
N TYR A 237 2.06 -12.69 0.70
CA TYR A 237 3.33 -12.66 1.40
C TYR A 237 4.22 -13.85 1.01
N LEU A 238 3.65 -15.06 1.00
CA LEU A 238 4.34 -16.28 0.56
C LEU A 238 4.80 -16.21 -0.89
N ASN A 239 4.00 -15.55 -1.75
CA ASN A 239 4.38 -15.25 -3.13
C ASN A 239 5.45 -14.16 -3.26
N LYS A 240 5.85 -13.50 -2.17
CA LYS A 240 6.74 -12.33 -2.15
C LYS A 240 6.20 -11.14 -2.96
N ASP A 241 4.88 -10.93 -2.92
CA ASP A 241 4.21 -9.80 -3.55
C ASP A 241 4.00 -8.62 -2.59
N ILE A 242 3.93 -8.91 -1.28
CA ILE A 242 3.88 -7.91 -0.21
C ILE A 242 4.96 -8.20 0.84
N SER A 243 5.29 -7.23 1.68
CA SER A 243 6.18 -7.42 2.84
C SER A 243 5.42 -7.50 4.16
N SER A 244 6.13 -7.84 5.23
CA SER A 244 5.58 -7.89 6.61
C SER A 244 5.01 -6.55 7.09
N ILE A 245 5.24 -5.44 6.37
CA ILE A 245 4.66 -4.13 6.65
C ILE A 245 3.13 -4.18 6.73
N ARG A 246 2.48 -4.98 5.88
CA ARG A 246 1.01 -5.12 5.86
C ARG A 246 0.48 -5.72 7.16
N PHE A 247 1.16 -6.74 7.69
CA PHE A 247 0.81 -7.41 8.93
C PHE A 247 1.12 -6.53 10.14
N ARG A 248 2.23 -5.79 10.11
CA ARG A 248 2.53 -4.81 11.16
C ARG A 248 1.48 -3.70 11.22
N ASN A 249 0.95 -3.26 10.07
CA ASN A 249 -0.14 -2.29 10.08
C ASN A 249 -1.40 -2.88 10.75
N VAL A 250 -1.67 -4.18 10.60
CA VAL A 250 -2.74 -4.84 11.35
C VAL A 250 -2.46 -4.76 12.86
N ASP A 251 -1.24 -5.05 13.31
CA ASP A 251 -0.87 -4.87 14.73
C ASP A 251 -1.02 -3.43 15.20
N SER A 252 -0.71 -2.43 14.36
CA SER A 252 -0.95 -1.02 14.68
C SER A 252 -2.43 -0.69 14.90
N PHE A 253 -3.32 -1.25 14.08
CA PHE A 253 -4.77 -1.06 14.28
C PHE A 253 -5.29 -1.83 15.49
N LYS A 254 -4.82 -3.05 15.72
CA LYS A 254 -5.20 -3.83 16.91
C LYS A 254 -4.77 -3.14 18.19
N PHE A 255 -3.59 -2.54 18.20
CA PHE A 255 -3.10 -1.77 19.35
C PHE A 255 -3.99 -0.55 19.64
N LEU A 256 -4.49 0.11 18.60
CA LEU A 256 -5.40 1.23 18.77
C LEU A 256 -6.79 0.85 19.29
N GLU A 257 -7.24 -0.37 18.96
CA GLU A 257 -8.55 -0.87 19.36
C GLU A 257 -8.52 -1.44 20.78
N ASP A 258 -7.55 -2.31 21.05
CA ASP A 258 -7.52 -3.18 22.24
C ASP A 258 -6.15 -3.20 22.97
N GLU A 259 -5.24 -2.28 22.64
CA GLU A 259 -3.90 -2.14 23.27
C GLU A 259 -3.02 -3.41 23.20
N ASN A 260 -3.32 -4.32 22.26
CA ASN A 260 -2.59 -5.57 22.04
C ASN A 260 -2.25 -5.78 20.54
N GLN A 261 -1.64 -6.92 20.19
CA GLN A 261 -1.25 -7.21 18.81
C GLN A 261 -1.42 -8.70 18.44
N ILE A 262 -1.45 -9.02 17.15
CA ILE A 262 -1.74 -10.36 16.63
C ILE A 262 -0.46 -11.04 16.15
N PHE A 263 0.36 -10.32 15.39
CA PHE A 263 1.52 -10.88 14.70
C PHE A 263 2.83 -10.66 15.45
N GLY A 264 2.84 -9.80 16.47
CA GLY A 264 4.05 -9.52 17.24
C GLY A 264 5.06 -8.61 16.51
N LEU A 265 4.60 -7.85 15.52
CA LEU A 265 5.43 -7.06 14.62
C LEU A 265 5.50 -5.59 15.03
N LEU A 266 4.55 -5.12 15.84
CA LEU A 266 4.58 -3.77 16.36
C LEU A 266 5.51 -3.72 17.57
N LYS A 267 6.47 -2.80 17.52
CA LYS A 267 7.40 -2.57 18.63
C LYS A 267 7.13 -1.25 19.33
N LEU A 268 7.55 -1.16 20.60
CA LEU A 268 7.42 0.04 21.41
C LEU A 268 8.08 1.24 20.74
N GLU A 269 9.25 1.09 20.13
CA GLU A 269 9.92 2.17 19.40
C GLU A 269 9.12 2.69 18.19
N ASN A 270 8.15 1.91 17.69
CA ASN A 270 7.28 2.31 16.60
C ASN A 270 6.06 3.10 17.06
N ILE A 271 5.73 3.08 18.35
CA ILE A 271 4.62 3.84 18.91
C ILE A 271 5.08 5.28 19.18
N PRO A 272 4.39 6.28 18.61
CA PRO A 272 4.63 7.68 18.95
C PRO A 272 4.56 7.98 20.45
N GLU A 273 5.45 8.85 20.93
CA GLU A 273 5.59 9.15 22.37
C GLU A 273 4.29 9.64 23.02
N TYR A 274 3.50 10.46 22.31
CA TYR A 274 2.22 10.95 22.83
C TYR A 274 1.20 9.82 23.09
N LEU A 275 1.25 8.73 22.33
CA LEU A 275 0.39 7.57 22.53
C LEU A 275 0.91 6.69 23.65
N LYS A 276 2.23 6.57 23.78
CA LYS A 276 2.81 5.90 24.95
C LYS A 276 2.34 6.56 26.23
N GLN A 277 2.26 7.89 26.23
CA GLN A 277 1.76 8.67 27.36
C GLN A 277 0.24 8.54 27.53
N GLU A 278 -0.53 8.64 26.44
CA GLU A 278 -2.01 8.54 26.47
C GLU A 278 -2.49 7.18 26.97
N TYR A 279 -1.85 6.09 26.51
CA TYR A 279 -2.21 4.71 26.85
C TYR A 279 -1.32 4.09 27.93
N SER A 280 -0.38 4.84 28.52
CA SER A 280 0.58 4.34 29.52
C SER A 280 1.29 3.04 29.08
N VAL A 281 1.85 3.06 27.87
CA VAL A 281 2.32 1.85 27.16
C VAL A 281 3.72 1.43 27.64
N ASP A 282 3.75 0.42 28.51
CA ASP A 282 5.01 -0.23 28.94
C ASP A 282 5.33 -1.49 28.12
N SER A 283 4.33 -2.09 27.49
CA SER A 283 4.46 -3.29 26.65
C SER A 283 3.32 -3.38 25.64
N ILE A 284 3.46 -4.25 24.63
CA ILE A 284 2.42 -4.52 23.63
C ILE A 284 2.13 -6.03 23.67
N PRO A 285 1.17 -6.49 24.48
CA PRO A 285 0.90 -7.92 24.66
C PRO A 285 0.40 -8.56 23.36
N LEU A 286 0.68 -9.85 23.20
CA LEU A 286 0.05 -10.66 22.15
C LEU A 286 -1.38 -11.02 22.59
N GLU A 287 -2.36 -10.87 21.69
CA GLU A 287 -3.73 -11.32 21.92
C GLU A 287 -3.78 -12.82 22.20
N ASN A 288 -3.05 -13.60 21.40
CA ASN A 288 -2.94 -15.05 21.56
C ASN A 288 -1.55 -15.53 21.14
N PRO A 289 -0.63 -15.77 22.12
CA PRO A 289 0.74 -16.22 21.83
C PRO A 289 0.82 -17.50 21.00
N GLU A 290 -0.03 -18.49 21.26
CA GLU A 290 -0.02 -19.77 20.51
C GLU A 290 -0.42 -19.56 19.05
N GLN A 291 -1.38 -18.68 18.80
CA GLN A 291 -1.80 -18.34 17.44
C GLN A 291 -0.74 -17.51 16.72
N THR A 292 -0.09 -16.57 17.41
CA THR A 292 1.03 -15.80 16.86
C THR A 292 2.16 -16.71 16.40
N GLU A 293 2.52 -17.72 17.19
CA GLU A 293 3.54 -18.69 16.78
C GLU A 293 3.10 -19.47 15.52
N LYS A 294 1.84 -19.93 15.44
CA LYS A 294 1.32 -20.56 14.21
C LYS A 294 1.46 -19.65 12.98
N PHE A 295 1.19 -18.35 13.11
CA PHE A 295 1.38 -17.41 12.01
C PHE A 295 2.85 -17.26 11.61
N LYS A 296 3.77 -17.22 12.58
CA LYS A 296 5.21 -17.18 12.28
C LYS A 296 5.66 -18.44 11.56
N GLU A 297 5.18 -19.61 11.99
CA GLU A 297 5.46 -20.87 11.32
C GLU A 297 4.97 -20.89 9.88
N GLU A 298 3.72 -20.46 9.69
CA GLU A 298 3.08 -20.39 8.40
C GLU A 298 3.76 -19.42 7.42
N LEU A 299 4.26 -18.29 7.93
CA LEU A 299 4.87 -17.23 7.13
C LEU A 299 6.40 -17.35 7.04
N GLY A 300 7.00 -18.28 7.77
CA GLY A 300 8.45 -18.48 7.81
C GLY A 300 9.21 -17.33 8.51
N TRP A 301 8.65 -16.79 9.58
CA TRP A 301 9.24 -15.71 10.39
C TRP A 301 10.00 -16.27 11.59
N PHE A 302 11.15 -16.89 11.32
CA PHE A 302 12.05 -17.43 12.35
C PHE A 302 13.46 -16.87 12.20
#